data_AF-A0A8T4EJ88-F1
#
_entry.id   AF-A0A8T4EJ88-F1
#
_cell.length_a   1.000
_cell.length_b   1.000
_cell.length_c   1.000
_cell.angle_alpha   90.00
_cell.angle_beta   90.00
_cell.angle_gamma   90.00
#
_symmetry.space_group_name_H-M   'P 1'
#
loop_
_entity.id
_entity.type
_entity.pdbx_description
1 polymer ?
#
loop_
_entity_poly.entity_id
_entity_poly.type
_entity_poly.pdbx_seq_one_letter_code
_entity_poly.pdbx_strand_id
1 'polypeptide(L)'
;MDNFFGNPYMMWHDGINPKSVCYLKGEERDRAEIMLIESMEDGSHYAAMGLRELKSQKAIPIMKELLKKVGSDLKIQIALALNTIEDTTEYVPDIIDVLQYNGSPYVRLKAAMVLRNYPTIEVIESLFTAIEKDPDYLVRYHASESLLHIHGFRPNISEYKEIFHLICVEFDSDHPDSYREAVKQYTKAADMLRDLFAK
;
A
#
# COMPACT_ATOMS: atom_id res chain seq x y z
N MET A 1 -3.61 24.92 0.42
CA MET A 1 -2.28 24.25 0.48
C MET A 1 -2.01 23.77 -0.92
N ASP A 2 -1.20 24.56 -1.65
CA ASP A 2 -1.32 24.66 -3.09
C ASP A 2 -0.05 24.21 -3.83
N ASN A 3 0.90 23.56 -3.15
CA ASN A 3 2.15 23.18 -3.78
C ASN A 3 2.63 21.77 -3.46
N PHE A 4 3.10 21.10 -4.50
CA PHE A 4 3.83 19.84 -4.42
C PHE A 4 5.29 20.10 -4.04
N PHE A 5 5.81 21.23 -4.54
CA PHE A 5 7.16 21.71 -4.30
C PHE A 5 7.11 22.81 -3.23
N GLY A 6 7.92 22.69 -2.18
CA GLY A 6 7.87 23.66 -1.09
C GLY A 6 8.98 23.51 -0.07
N ASN A 7 8.87 24.28 1.02
CA ASN A 7 9.79 24.19 2.14
C ASN A 7 9.69 22.79 2.78
N PRO A 8 10.81 22.07 3.00
CA PRO A 8 10.80 20.75 3.63
C PRO A 8 10.06 20.68 4.96
N TYR A 9 10.15 21.74 5.78
CA TYR A 9 9.42 21.83 7.05
C TYR A 9 7.90 21.87 6.85
N MET A 10 7.44 22.66 5.88
CA MET A 10 6.01 22.75 5.56
C MET A 10 5.51 21.45 4.94
N MET A 11 6.29 20.80 4.07
CA MET A 11 5.94 19.50 3.51
C MET A 11 5.82 18.41 4.58
N TRP A 12 6.66 18.46 5.63
CA TRP A 12 6.57 17.56 6.77
C TRP A 12 5.35 17.85 7.68
N HIS A 13 5.08 19.12 7.96
CA HIS A 13 4.02 19.53 8.88
C HIS A 13 2.61 19.48 8.25
N ASP A 14 2.49 19.97 7.03
CA ASP A 14 1.21 20.18 6.33
C ASP A 14 0.89 19.06 5.33
N GLY A 15 1.89 18.22 5.03
CA GLY A 15 1.81 17.21 3.99
C GLY A 15 2.00 17.79 2.59
N ILE A 16 2.13 16.89 1.62
CA ILE A 16 2.24 17.23 0.21
C ILE A 16 0.86 17.14 -0.42
N ASN A 17 0.57 18.02 -1.38
CA ASN A 17 -0.61 17.91 -2.25
C ASN A 17 -0.20 17.38 -3.64
N PRO A 18 -0.18 16.05 -3.87
CA PRO A 18 0.14 15.43 -5.15
C PRO A 18 -0.57 16.08 -6.34
N LYS A 19 -1.86 16.39 -6.20
CA LYS A 19 -2.69 16.90 -7.30
C LYS A 19 -2.33 18.31 -7.74
N SER A 20 -1.60 19.08 -6.93
CA SER A 20 -1.22 20.44 -7.29
C SER A 20 -0.30 20.51 -8.52
N VAL A 21 0.46 19.44 -8.81
CA VAL A 21 1.28 19.34 -10.04
C VAL A 21 0.43 19.41 -11.31
N CYS A 22 -0.84 19.03 -11.26
CA CYS A 22 -1.74 19.06 -12.42
C CYS A 22 -2.12 20.48 -12.85
N TYR A 23 -1.87 21.49 -12.01
CA TYR A 23 -2.13 22.89 -12.34
C TYR A 23 -0.99 23.54 -13.14
N LEU A 24 0.19 22.90 -13.19
CA LEU A 24 1.35 23.39 -13.93
C LEU A 24 1.12 23.30 -15.44
N LYS A 25 1.65 24.26 -16.20
CA LYS A 25 1.50 24.32 -17.67
C LYS A 25 2.81 24.70 -18.36
N GLY A 26 2.95 24.29 -19.62
CA GLY A 26 4.10 24.65 -20.46
C GLY A 26 5.44 24.30 -19.81
N GLU A 27 6.40 25.22 -19.90
CA GLU A 27 7.77 25.06 -19.39
C GLU A 27 7.82 24.73 -17.90
N GLU A 28 6.91 25.29 -17.10
CA GLU A 28 6.86 25.02 -15.65
C GLU A 28 6.49 23.55 -15.37
N ARG A 29 5.52 23.01 -16.13
CA ARG A 29 5.15 21.60 -16.05
C ARG A 29 6.32 20.70 -16.47
N ASP A 30 6.98 21.03 -17.58
CA ASP A 30 8.09 20.23 -18.09
C ASP A 30 9.27 20.22 -17.13
N ARG A 31 9.58 21.37 -16.51
CA ARG A 31 10.62 21.46 -15.48
C ARG A 31 10.26 20.65 -14.24
N ALA A 32 9.02 20.75 -13.77
CA ALA A 32 8.55 19.95 -12.65
C ALA A 32 8.64 18.45 -12.93
N GLU A 33 8.25 18.01 -14.13
CA GLU A 33 8.35 16.61 -14.54
C GLU A 33 9.80 16.10 -14.49
N ILE A 34 10.77 16.89 -14.97
CA ILE A 34 12.21 16.55 -14.90
C ILE A 34 12.66 16.44 -13.44
N MET A 35 12.35 17.44 -12.61
CA MET A 35 12.75 17.45 -11.19
C MET A 35 12.15 16.26 -10.42
N LEU A 36 10.93 15.84 -10.75
CA LEU A 36 10.32 14.68 -10.13
C LEU A 36 10.98 13.37 -10.59
N ILE A 37 11.36 13.26 -11.86
CA ILE A 37 12.11 12.11 -12.36
C ILE A 37 13.43 11.97 -11.59
N GLU A 38 14.22 13.05 -11.52
CA GLU A 38 15.51 13.07 -10.80
C GLU A 38 15.31 12.71 -9.31
N SER A 39 14.33 13.33 -8.65
CA SER A 39 14.05 13.06 -7.24
C SER A 39 13.58 11.64 -6.97
N MET A 40 12.84 11.03 -7.90
CA MET A 40 12.41 9.63 -7.80
C MET A 40 13.62 8.68 -7.93
N GLU A 41 14.56 8.97 -8.82
CA GLU A 41 15.81 8.20 -8.96
C GLU A 41 16.67 8.27 -7.69
N ASP A 42 16.63 9.40 -6.97
CA ASP A 42 17.26 9.61 -5.66
C ASP A 42 16.51 8.95 -4.48
N GLY A 43 15.38 8.29 -4.73
CA GLY A 43 14.66 7.51 -3.73
C GLY A 43 13.38 8.15 -3.18
N SER A 44 12.94 9.29 -3.74
CA SER A 44 11.73 9.98 -3.27
C SER A 44 10.45 9.28 -3.71
N HIS A 45 9.77 8.61 -2.78
CA HIS A 45 8.45 8.02 -3.03
C HIS A 45 7.37 9.07 -3.32
N TYR A 46 7.51 10.29 -2.78
CA TYR A 46 6.63 11.40 -3.12
C TYR A 46 6.74 11.76 -4.60
N ALA A 47 7.94 11.75 -5.17
CA ALA A 47 8.13 12.07 -6.57
C ALA A 47 7.37 11.11 -7.51
N ALA A 48 7.38 9.81 -7.20
CA ALA A 48 6.56 8.82 -7.92
C ALA A 48 5.05 9.14 -7.84
N MET A 49 4.55 9.65 -6.70
CA MET A 49 3.17 10.12 -6.58
C MET A 49 2.89 11.32 -7.50
N GLY A 50 3.79 12.30 -7.54
CA GLY A 50 3.65 13.47 -8.42
C GLY A 50 3.63 13.07 -9.89
N LEU A 51 4.53 12.17 -10.31
CA LEU A 51 4.59 11.65 -11.68
C LEU A 51 3.34 10.87 -12.08
N ARG A 52 2.73 10.14 -11.14
CA ARG A 52 1.43 9.50 -11.33
C ARG A 52 0.33 10.52 -11.62
N GLU A 53 0.22 11.58 -10.81
CA GLU A 53 -0.80 12.63 -11.02
C GLU A 53 -0.57 13.38 -12.34
N LEU A 54 0.69 13.63 -12.71
CA LEU A 54 1.06 14.21 -14.01
C LEU A 54 0.81 13.30 -15.22
N LYS A 55 0.51 12.02 -14.99
CA LYS A 55 0.44 10.97 -16.01
C LYS A 55 1.71 10.93 -16.89
N SER A 56 2.88 11.04 -16.26
CA SER A 56 4.16 11.20 -16.96
C SER A 56 4.54 9.96 -17.78
N GLN A 57 4.36 10.04 -19.10
CA GLN A 57 4.83 9.00 -20.02
C GLN A 57 6.37 8.91 -20.05
N LYS A 58 7.06 10.03 -19.81
CA LYS A 58 8.53 10.10 -19.77
C LYS A 58 9.11 9.31 -18.61
N ALA A 59 8.39 9.19 -17.50
CA ALA A 59 8.84 8.48 -16.31
C ALA A 59 8.72 6.95 -16.41
N ILE A 60 7.86 6.41 -17.30
CA ILE A 60 7.60 4.96 -17.41
C ILE A 60 8.88 4.11 -17.54
N PRO A 61 9.80 4.36 -18.50
CA PRO A 61 10.99 3.52 -18.63
C PRO A 61 11.88 3.56 -17.37
N ILE A 62 11.96 4.72 -16.72
CA ILE A 62 12.75 4.92 -15.50
C ILE A 62 12.11 4.20 -14.32
N MET A 63 10.78 4.31 -14.18
CA MET A 63 9.99 3.59 -13.19
C MET A 63 10.16 2.08 -13.33
N LYS A 64 10.09 1.53 -14.55
CA LYS A 64 10.31 0.09 -14.81
C LYS A 64 11.69 -0.39 -14.39
N GLU A 65 12.74 0.40 -14.63
CA GLU A 65 14.09 0.06 -14.18
C GLU A 65 14.26 0.21 -12.65
N LEU A 66 13.67 1.25 -12.05
CA LEU A 66 13.69 1.45 -10.60
C LEU A 66 12.96 0.36 -9.84
N LEU A 67 11.81 -0.09 -10.34
CA LEU A 67 10.95 -1.09 -9.68
C LEU A 67 11.70 -2.39 -9.35
N LYS A 68 12.68 -2.77 -10.19
CA LYS A 68 13.51 -3.97 -10.03
C LYS A 68 14.53 -3.86 -8.88
N LYS A 69 14.88 -2.65 -8.44
CA LYS A 69 15.98 -2.39 -7.49
C LYS A 69 15.55 -1.72 -6.19
N VAL A 70 14.39 -1.05 -6.18
CA VAL A 70 13.89 -0.33 -5.01
C VAL A 70 13.03 -1.21 -4.12
N GLY A 71 12.87 -0.81 -2.86
CA GLY A 71 11.96 -1.45 -1.90
C GLY A 71 11.03 -0.43 -1.23
N SER A 72 10.26 -0.93 -0.28
CA SER A 72 9.45 -0.13 0.65
C SER A 72 8.45 0.83 -0.03
N ASP A 73 8.21 2.00 0.57
CA ASP A 73 7.24 3.00 0.07
C ASP A 73 7.45 3.39 -1.39
N LEU A 74 8.71 3.50 -1.84
CA LEU A 74 9.01 3.85 -3.23
C LEU A 74 8.55 2.75 -4.19
N LYS A 75 8.78 1.48 -3.86
CA LYS A 75 8.30 0.35 -4.68
C LYS A 75 6.78 0.38 -4.81
N ILE A 76 6.05 0.62 -3.72
CA ILE A 76 4.59 0.77 -3.74
C ILE A 76 4.16 1.92 -4.67
N GLN A 77 4.76 3.11 -4.52
CA GLN A 77 4.34 4.27 -5.31
C GLN A 77 4.70 4.15 -6.80
N ILE A 78 5.82 3.51 -7.15
CA ILE A 78 6.17 3.24 -8.54
C ILE A 78 5.19 2.25 -9.17
N ALA A 79 4.89 1.13 -8.50
CA ALA A 79 3.92 0.16 -9.01
C ALA A 79 2.53 0.79 -9.19
N LEU A 80 2.09 1.60 -8.22
CA LEU A 80 0.88 2.41 -8.34
C LEU A 80 0.90 3.36 -9.53
N ALA A 81 2.02 4.06 -9.74
CA ALA A 81 2.17 5.00 -10.83
C ALA A 81 2.06 4.29 -12.18
N LEU A 82 2.79 3.19 -12.37
CA LEU A 82 2.77 2.41 -13.60
C LEU A 82 1.37 1.83 -13.89
N ASN A 83 0.74 1.16 -12.92
CA ASN A 83 -0.65 0.67 -13.06
C ASN A 83 -1.62 1.80 -13.47
N THR A 84 -1.45 3.00 -12.91
CA THR A 84 -2.32 4.16 -13.16
C THR A 84 -2.04 4.86 -14.50
N ILE A 85 -0.80 4.90 -14.95
CA ILE A 85 -0.38 5.59 -16.18
C ILE A 85 -0.63 4.70 -17.40
N GLU A 86 -0.35 3.40 -17.28
CA GLU A 86 -0.51 2.41 -18.34
C GLU A 86 -1.90 1.73 -18.33
N ASP A 87 -2.77 2.08 -17.37
CA ASP A 87 -4.11 1.50 -17.19
C ASP A 87 -4.09 -0.04 -17.12
N THR A 88 -3.28 -0.56 -16.18
CA THR A 88 -2.97 -1.99 -16.03
C THR A 88 -2.94 -2.40 -14.56
N THR A 89 -2.88 -3.71 -14.33
CA THR A 89 -2.63 -4.33 -13.02
C THR A 89 -1.35 -5.16 -13.00
N GLU A 90 -0.53 -5.07 -14.04
CA GLU A 90 0.70 -5.87 -14.20
C GLU A 90 1.70 -5.70 -13.04
N TYR A 91 1.69 -4.54 -12.36
CA TYR A 91 2.60 -4.22 -11.27
C TYR A 91 1.98 -4.44 -9.88
N VAL A 92 0.76 -4.98 -9.81
CA VAL A 92 0.16 -5.37 -8.51
C VAL A 92 1.01 -6.38 -7.74
N PRO A 93 1.64 -7.40 -8.37
CA PRO A 93 2.55 -8.31 -7.67
C PRO A 93 3.68 -7.61 -6.91
N ASP A 94 4.21 -6.50 -7.42
CA ASP A 94 5.24 -5.72 -6.72
C ASP A 94 4.76 -5.12 -5.40
N ILE A 95 3.47 -4.81 -5.28
CA ILE A 95 2.85 -4.33 -4.04
C ILE A 95 2.56 -5.51 -3.09
N ILE A 96 2.14 -6.65 -3.65
CA ILE A 96 1.95 -7.91 -2.88
C ILE A 96 3.27 -8.36 -2.26
N ASP A 97 4.38 -8.30 -3.01
CA ASP A 97 5.72 -8.61 -2.49
C ASP A 97 6.07 -7.74 -1.28
N VAL A 98 5.72 -6.45 -1.32
CA VAL A 98 5.95 -5.54 -0.21
C VAL A 98 5.10 -5.92 1.00
N LEU A 99 3.82 -6.27 0.80
CA LEU A 99 2.95 -6.78 1.86
C LEU A 99 3.50 -8.07 2.49
N GLN A 100 4.13 -8.96 1.73
CA GLN A 100 4.54 -10.26 2.24
C GLN A 100 5.94 -10.26 2.87
N TYR A 101 6.86 -9.45 2.36
CA TYR A 101 8.29 -9.63 2.64
C TYR A 101 8.98 -8.39 3.22
N ASN A 102 8.31 -7.23 3.30
CA ASN A 102 8.98 -6.04 3.84
C ASN A 102 9.18 -6.14 5.36
N GLY A 103 10.39 -5.83 5.83
CA GLY A 103 10.72 -5.90 7.27
C GLY A 103 9.95 -4.91 8.15
N SER A 104 9.43 -3.82 7.59
CA SER A 104 8.70 -2.80 8.35
C SER A 104 7.19 -3.07 8.33
N PRO A 105 6.53 -3.28 9.49
CA PRO A 105 5.07 -3.44 9.54
C PRO A 105 4.34 -2.18 9.03
N TYR A 106 4.91 -0.99 9.24
CA TYR A 106 4.38 0.26 8.72
C TYR A 106 4.34 0.32 7.19
N VAL A 107 5.28 -0.35 6.53
CA VAL A 107 5.30 -0.43 5.07
C VAL A 107 4.34 -1.51 4.59
N ARG A 108 4.29 -2.66 5.27
CA ARG A 108 3.34 -3.75 4.94
C ARG A 108 1.88 -3.29 5.08
N LEU A 109 1.52 -2.58 6.14
CA LEU A 109 0.15 -2.06 6.30
C LEU A 109 -0.22 -1.05 5.22
N LYS A 110 0.72 -0.21 4.76
CA LYS A 110 0.49 0.70 3.62
C LYS A 110 0.23 -0.09 2.33
N ALA A 111 0.97 -1.17 2.09
CA ALA A 111 0.71 -2.06 0.96
C ALA A 111 -0.71 -2.65 1.05
N ALA A 112 -1.11 -3.19 2.21
CA ALA A 112 -2.48 -3.69 2.42
C ALA A 112 -3.54 -2.64 2.09
N MET A 113 -3.40 -1.41 2.62
CA MET A 113 -4.34 -0.30 2.37
C MET A 113 -4.45 0.07 0.89
N VAL A 114 -3.35 0.01 0.15
CA VAL A 114 -3.31 0.34 -1.27
C VAL A 114 -3.94 -0.76 -2.13
N LEU A 115 -3.68 -2.02 -1.78
CA LEU A 115 -4.15 -3.20 -2.52
C LEU A 115 -5.67 -3.28 -2.64
N ARG A 116 -6.43 -2.68 -1.72
CA ARG A 116 -7.89 -2.62 -1.80
C ARG A 116 -8.45 -2.00 -3.09
N ASN A 117 -7.63 -1.20 -3.81
CA ASN A 117 -8.01 -0.59 -5.08
C ASN A 117 -7.84 -1.55 -6.29
N TYR A 118 -7.30 -2.75 -6.07
CA TYR A 118 -7.02 -3.76 -7.09
C TYR A 118 -7.68 -5.08 -6.68
N PRO A 119 -9.01 -5.25 -6.85
CA PRO A 119 -9.74 -6.42 -6.36
C PRO A 119 -9.52 -7.67 -7.24
N THR A 120 -8.27 -8.05 -7.48
CA THR A 120 -7.91 -9.29 -8.18
C THR A 120 -7.89 -10.46 -7.20
N ILE A 121 -7.91 -11.70 -7.73
CA ILE A 121 -7.88 -12.91 -6.91
C ILE A 121 -6.57 -12.96 -6.09
N GLU A 122 -5.44 -12.64 -6.71
CA GLU A 122 -4.12 -12.64 -6.09
C GLU A 122 -4.06 -11.63 -4.93
N VAL A 123 -4.70 -10.47 -5.08
CA VAL A 123 -4.80 -9.49 -4.02
C VAL A 123 -5.62 -10.03 -2.85
N ILE A 124 -6.80 -10.57 -3.13
CA ILE A 124 -7.67 -11.14 -2.08
C ILE A 124 -6.92 -12.24 -1.31
N GLU A 125 -6.25 -13.15 -2.01
CA GLU A 125 -5.45 -14.22 -1.41
C GLU A 125 -4.28 -13.69 -0.57
N SER A 126 -3.57 -12.66 -1.06
CA SER A 126 -2.47 -12.05 -0.32
C SER A 126 -2.93 -11.32 0.95
N LEU A 127 -4.09 -10.65 0.92
CA LEU A 127 -4.69 -10.00 2.07
C LEU A 127 -5.14 -11.03 3.12
N PHE A 128 -5.76 -12.14 2.70
CA PHE A 128 -6.05 -13.24 3.62
C PHE A 128 -4.78 -13.84 4.23
N THR A 129 -3.73 -14.03 3.41
CA THR A 129 -2.43 -14.51 3.90
C THR A 129 -1.85 -13.58 4.96
N ALA A 130 -1.96 -12.26 4.76
CA ALA A 130 -1.53 -11.27 5.74
C ALA A 130 -2.32 -11.36 7.04
N ILE A 131 -3.65 -11.54 6.98
CA ILE A 131 -4.48 -11.76 8.18
C ILE A 131 -4.01 -13.01 8.93
N GLU A 132 -3.78 -14.11 8.23
CA GLU A 132 -3.45 -15.42 8.84
C GLU A 132 -2.05 -15.48 9.46
N LYS A 133 -1.09 -14.71 8.92
CA LYS A 133 0.34 -14.95 9.20
C LYS A 133 1.12 -13.72 9.64
N ASP A 134 0.67 -12.51 9.33
CA ASP A 134 1.46 -11.32 9.67
C ASP A 134 1.57 -11.19 11.19
N PRO A 135 2.78 -11.02 11.75
CA PRO A 135 2.95 -10.90 13.19
C PRO A 135 2.37 -9.61 13.76
N ASP A 136 2.26 -8.55 12.95
CA ASP A 136 1.84 -7.24 13.39
C ASP A 136 0.32 -7.06 13.25
N TYR A 137 -0.34 -6.68 14.34
CA TYR A 137 -1.80 -6.55 14.37
C TYR A 137 -2.32 -5.46 13.43
N LEU A 138 -1.57 -4.38 13.20
CA LEU A 138 -2.01 -3.29 12.32
C LEU A 138 -2.01 -3.75 10.86
N VAL A 139 -1.09 -4.63 10.47
CA VAL A 139 -1.11 -5.23 9.12
C VAL A 139 -2.35 -6.11 8.97
N ARG A 140 -2.63 -6.99 9.94
CA ARG A 140 -3.85 -7.83 9.94
C ARG A 140 -5.13 -7.00 9.93
N TYR A 141 -5.17 -5.91 10.71
CA TYR A 141 -6.27 -4.95 10.75
C TYR A 141 -6.53 -4.33 9.38
N HIS A 142 -5.50 -3.73 8.77
CA HIS A 142 -5.65 -3.07 7.48
C HIS A 142 -5.88 -4.04 6.32
N ALA A 143 -5.41 -5.28 6.41
CA ALA A 143 -5.77 -6.33 5.46
C ALA A 143 -7.27 -6.70 5.56
N SER A 144 -7.79 -6.82 6.78
CA SER A 144 -9.22 -7.08 7.03
C SER A 144 -10.10 -5.92 6.53
N GLU A 145 -9.72 -4.67 6.83
CA GLU A 145 -10.38 -3.47 6.31
C GLU A 145 -10.41 -3.43 4.78
N SER A 146 -9.32 -3.85 4.15
CA SER A 146 -9.17 -3.87 2.70
C SER A 146 -10.07 -4.92 2.06
N LEU A 147 -10.20 -6.10 2.68
CA LEU A 147 -11.16 -7.11 2.24
C LEU A 147 -12.61 -6.65 2.42
N LEU A 148 -12.96 -6.04 3.57
CA LEU A 148 -14.29 -5.44 3.75
C LEU A 148 -14.60 -4.44 2.62
N HIS A 149 -13.64 -3.55 2.31
CA HIS A 149 -13.77 -2.61 1.20
C HIS A 149 -14.00 -3.29 -0.15
N ILE A 150 -13.16 -4.27 -0.50
CA ILE A 150 -13.26 -5.01 -1.77
C ILE A 150 -14.63 -5.68 -1.91
N HIS A 151 -15.17 -6.23 -0.83
CA HIS A 151 -16.46 -6.90 -0.82
C HIS A 151 -17.66 -5.96 -0.59
N GLY A 152 -17.45 -4.64 -0.66
CA GLY A 152 -18.53 -3.65 -0.59
C GLY A 152 -19.09 -3.36 0.82
N PHE A 153 -18.42 -3.86 1.86
CA PHE A 153 -18.73 -3.52 3.24
C PHE A 153 -18.08 -2.20 3.64
N ARG A 154 -18.63 -1.53 4.65
CA ARG A 154 -17.96 -0.39 5.29
C ARG A 154 -16.69 -0.91 5.98
N PRO A 155 -15.50 -0.37 5.67
CA PRO A 155 -14.28 -0.70 6.41
C PRO A 155 -14.42 -0.18 7.84
N ASN A 156 -14.73 -1.10 8.76
CA ASN A 156 -14.71 -0.90 10.20
C ASN A 156 -14.67 -2.26 10.92
N ILE A 157 -13.55 -2.97 10.82
CA ILE A 157 -13.35 -4.32 11.36
C ILE A 157 -13.61 -4.36 12.87
N SER A 158 -13.44 -3.24 13.58
CA SER A 158 -13.74 -3.13 15.02
C SER A 158 -15.22 -3.33 15.36
N GLU A 159 -16.15 -3.12 14.41
CA GLU A 159 -17.58 -3.43 14.59
C GLU A 159 -17.83 -4.95 14.60
N TYR A 160 -16.96 -5.73 13.95
CA TYR A 160 -16.99 -7.19 13.93
C TYR A 160 -16.24 -7.76 15.14
N LYS A 161 -16.77 -7.50 16.35
CA LYS A 161 -16.08 -7.72 17.64
C LYS A 161 -15.35 -9.05 17.79
N GLU A 162 -15.93 -10.16 17.36
CA GLU A 162 -15.28 -11.47 17.45
C GLU A 162 -14.08 -11.56 16.50
N ILE A 163 -14.24 -11.18 15.23
CA ILE A 163 -13.16 -11.14 14.24
C ILE A 163 -12.05 -10.19 14.71
N PHE A 164 -12.43 -9.00 15.19
CA PHE A 164 -11.49 -8.00 15.71
C PHE A 164 -10.67 -8.55 16.90
N HIS A 165 -11.32 -9.22 17.86
CA HIS A 165 -10.62 -9.82 18.99
C HIS A 165 -9.60 -10.86 18.52
N LEU A 166 -9.97 -11.73 17.58
CA LEU A 166 -9.11 -12.79 17.06
C LEU A 166 -7.86 -12.25 16.35
N ILE A 167 -8.00 -11.19 15.54
CA ILE A 167 -6.85 -10.57 14.86
C ILE A 167 -5.97 -9.74 15.80
N CYS A 168 -6.44 -9.38 17.00
CA CYS A 168 -5.65 -8.63 17.99
C CYS A 168 -4.90 -9.51 18.99
N VAL A 169 -5.07 -10.84 18.94
CA VAL A 169 -4.36 -11.76 19.84
C VAL A 169 -2.85 -11.53 19.72
N GLU A 170 -2.20 -11.27 20.84
CA GLU A 170 -0.74 -11.13 20.92
C GLU A 170 -0.09 -12.50 21.13
N PHE A 171 1.20 -12.58 20.81
CA PHE A 171 2.00 -13.77 21.09
C PHE A 171 3.36 -13.35 21.65
N ASP A 172 3.94 -14.25 22.44
CA ASP A 172 5.30 -14.09 22.92
C ASP A 172 6.29 -14.57 21.85
N SER A 173 7.17 -13.67 21.40
CA SER A 173 8.19 -13.97 20.40
C SER A 173 9.25 -14.96 20.89
N ASP A 174 9.43 -15.09 22.20
CA ASP A 174 10.41 -15.99 22.81
C ASP A 174 9.89 -17.44 22.92
N HIS A 175 8.58 -17.64 22.71
CA HIS A 175 7.92 -18.95 22.84
C HIS A 175 7.22 -19.34 21.53
N PRO A 176 7.84 -20.17 20.66
CA PRO A 176 7.30 -20.52 19.35
C PRO A 176 5.88 -21.11 19.36
N ASP A 177 5.50 -21.84 20.41
CA ASP A 177 4.14 -22.37 20.55
C ASP A 177 3.10 -21.27 20.80
N SER A 178 3.49 -20.15 21.43
CA SER A 178 2.62 -18.98 21.58
C SER A 178 2.23 -18.40 20.22
N TYR A 179 3.17 -18.30 19.28
CA TYR A 179 2.87 -17.84 17.92
C TYR A 179 1.93 -18.80 17.20
N ARG A 180 2.14 -20.12 17.34
CA ARG A 180 1.26 -21.12 16.72
C ARG A 180 -0.17 -21.04 17.24
N GLU A 181 -0.37 -20.80 18.54
CA GLU A 181 -1.71 -20.61 19.09
C GLU A 181 -2.36 -19.32 18.60
N ALA A 182 -1.60 -18.23 18.47
CA ALA A 182 -2.11 -16.97 17.90
C ALA A 182 -2.50 -17.13 16.43
N VAL A 183 -1.69 -17.84 15.61
CA VAL A 183 -2.00 -18.14 14.21
C VAL A 183 -3.33 -18.89 14.06
N LYS A 184 -3.68 -19.81 14.98
CA LYS A 184 -4.99 -20.47 14.95
C LYS A 184 -6.15 -19.46 15.10
N GLN A 185 -5.98 -18.44 15.94
CA GLN A 185 -6.97 -17.38 16.11
C GLN A 185 -7.06 -16.53 14.85
N TYR A 186 -5.93 -16.19 14.24
CA TYR A 186 -5.87 -15.43 12.99
C TYR A 186 -6.54 -16.18 11.83
N THR A 187 -6.27 -17.47 11.69
CA THR A 187 -6.93 -18.33 10.69
C THR A 187 -8.44 -18.38 10.92
N LYS A 188 -8.88 -18.54 12.17
CA LYS A 188 -10.31 -18.48 12.49
C LYS A 188 -10.93 -17.13 12.08
N ALA A 189 -10.23 -16.02 12.29
CA ALA A 189 -10.69 -14.70 11.84
C ALA A 189 -10.82 -14.60 10.32
N ALA A 190 -9.83 -15.13 9.58
CA ALA A 190 -9.85 -15.18 8.12
C ALA A 190 -11.02 -16.02 7.59
N ASP A 191 -11.28 -17.19 8.20
CA ASP A 191 -12.42 -18.05 7.82
C ASP A 191 -13.77 -17.36 8.08
N MET A 192 -13.91 -16.68 9.22
CA MET A 192 -15.12 -15.90 9.50
C MET A 192 -15.35 -14.77 8.49
N LEU A 193 -14.29 -14.14 7.98
CA LEU A 193 -14.38 -13.16 6.91
C LEU A 193 -14.76 -13.81 5.57
N ARG A 194 -14.21 -14.98 5.23
CA ARG A 194 -14.63 -15.75 4.04
C ARG A 194 -16.13 -16.07 4.09
N ASP A 195 -16.61 -16.54 5.24
CA ASP A 195 -18.03 -16.85 5.46
C ASP A 195 -18.92 -15.60 5.40
N LEU A 196 -18.39 -14.44 5.82
CA LEU A 196 -19.10 -13.16 5.71
C LEU A 196 -19.29 -12.76 4.24
N PHE A 197 -18.26 -12.96 3.40
CA PHE A 197 -18.27 -12.54 2.00
C PHE A 197 -18.98 -13.51 1.05
N ALA A 198 -19.21 -14.76 1.49
CA ALA A 198 -19.95 -15.76 0.73
C ALA A 198 -21.49 -15.59 0.81
N LYS A 199 -21.98 -14.66 1.63
CA LYS A 199 -23.42 -14.37 1.82
C LYS A 199 -23.89 -13.26 0.88
#